data_AF-A0A4U9HEZ0-F1
#
_entry.id   AF-A0A4U9HEZ0-F1
#
_cell.length_a   1.000
_cell.length_b   1.000
_cell.length_c   1.000
_cell.angle_alpha   90.00
_cell.angle_beta   90.00
_cell.angle_gamma   90.00
#
_symmetry.space_group_name_H-M   'P 1'
#
loop_
_entity.id
_entity.type
_entity.pdbx_description
1 polymer ?
#
loop_
_entity_poly.entity_id
_entity_poly.type
_entity_poly.pdbx_seq_one_letter_code
_entity_poly.pdbx_strand_id
1 'polypeptide(L)'
;MSFLTDPAVKAVMPPWGGELAMELLELLDFKLLAKNEPKWFMGFSDLSTLHFPLTTLAGWATLHGPNLMDLGAKTLDPTTQAIWRIMESERGTVVTQRSSNAFQLAENGWGEATDKGFNLTQPTRWKCLDEQLTSVSFRGRLLGGCLETISRLAGTKFGNFPLFCRQYRDDGVILYFENAEMAPCELTRTLYSLRIHGWFDAVSGILIGRSAAPVVTNPEQQNYFDAICSALGQLTIPVLYDVDIGHMPPQLSLVNGAVATVMFTERGGSLLQQW
;
A
#
# COMPACT_ATOMS: atom_id res chain seq x y z
N MET A 1 12.12 -16.40 11.50
CA MET A 1 11.21 -16.38 12.68
C MET A 1 11.79 -15.68 13.90
N SER A 2 13.07 -15.85 14.26
CA SER A 2 13.67 -15.29 15.49
C SER A 2 13.27 -13.84 15.81
N PHE A 3 13.48 -12.89 14.89
CA PHE A 3 13.11 -11.48 15.11
C PHE A 3 11.60 -11.25 15.28
N LEU A 4 10.76 -12.05 14.62
CA LEU A 4 9.30 -11.97 14.73
C LEU A 4 8.79 -12.56 16.06
N THR A 5 9.58 -13.39 16.74
CA THR A 5 9.20 -14.05 18.00
C THR A 5 9.94 -13.51 19.23
N ASP A 6 11.05 -12.79 19.03
CA ASP A 6 11.85 -12.24 20.12
C ASP A 6 11.12 -11.05 20.80
N PRO A 7 10.81 -11.11 22.10
CA PRO A 7 10.10 -10.03 22.82
C PRO A 7 10.91 -8.73 22.96
N ALA A 8 12.24 -8.79 22.81
CA ALA A 8 13.11 -7.61 22.85
C ALA A 8 13.03 -6.80 21.54
N VAL A 9 12.67 -7.43 20.41
CA VAL A 9 12.52 -6.77 19.12
C VAL A 9 11.18 -6.03 19.05
N LYS A 10 11.21 -4.72 18.83
CA LYS A 10 10.00 -3.88 18.69
C LYS A 10 9.64 -3.55 17.24
N ALA A 11 10.61 -3.63 16.33
CA ALA A 11 10.39 -3.45 14.90
C ALA A 11 11.32 -4.36 14.09
N VAL A 12 10.79 -4.89 12.99
CA VAL A 12 11.55 -5.56 11.93
C VAL A 12 11.45 -4.67 10.70
N MET A 13 12.60 -4.11 10.31
CA MET A 13 12.71 -3.13 9.23
C MET A 13 13.69 -3.66 8.16
N PRO A 14 13.22 -4.44 7.18
CA PRO A 14 14.09 -4.88 6.09
C PRO A 14 14.64 -3.69 5.29
N PRO A 15 15.87 -3.80 4.74
CA PRO A 15 16.52 -2.73 3.98
C PRO A 15 15.74 -2.34 2.72
N TRP A 16 15.16 -3.31 2.03
CA TRP A 16 14.35 -3.15 0.82
C TRP A 16 13.43 -4.38 0.63
N GLY A 17 12.69 -4.41 -0.49
CA GLY A 17 11.87 -5.53 -0.94
C GLY A 17 12.68 -6.71 -1.49
N GLY A 18 12.39 -7.14 -2.72
CA GLY A 18 12.99 -8.32 -3.32
C GLY A 18 12.06 -8.94 -4.36
N GLU A 19 12.19 -10.25 -4.57
CA GLU A 19 11.38 -11.01 -5.54
C GLU A 19 10.82 -12.33 -4.98
N LEU A 20 11.33 -12.80 -3.82
CA LEU A 20 11.17 -14.19 -3.35
C LEU A 20 10.72 -14.29 -1.88
N ALA A 21 10.16 -13.23 -1.29
CA ALA A 21 9.59 -13.31 0.06
C ALA A 21 8.48 -14.38 0.16
N MET A 22 7.88 -14.77 -0.97
CA MET A 22 6.92 -15.86 -1.06
C MET A 22 7.48 -17.22 -0.58
N GLU A 23 8.77 -17.48 -0.74
CA GLU A 23 9.41 -18.71 -0.25
C GLU A 23 9.30 -18.87 1.27
N LEU A 24 9.09 -17.76 1.99
CA LEU A 24 8.97 -17.75 3.44
C LEU A 24 7.56 -18.14 3.93
N LEU A 25 6.52 -18.04 3.09
CA LEU A 25 5.12 -18.16 3.55
C LEU A 25 4.82 -19.49 4.26
N GLU A 26 5.32 -20.60 3.73
CA GLU A 26 5.12 -21.93 4.33
C GLU A 26 6.08 -22.19 5.51
N LEU A 27 7.12 -21.38 5.66
CA LEU A 27 8.09 -21.47 6.76
C LEU A 27 7.71 -20.65 7.99
N LEU A 28 6.79 -19.68 7.83
CA LEU A 28 6.29 -18.84 8.91
C LEU A 28 5.09 -19.49 9.61
N ASP A 29 5.17 -19.60 10.93
CA ASP A 29 4.04 -20.06 11.75
C ASP A 29 3.12 -18.87 12.12
N PHE A 30 2.18 -18.56 11.24
CA PHE A 30 1.21 -17.48 11.47
C PHE A 30 0.30 -17.71 12.69
N LYS A 31 0.08 -18.98 13.11
CA LYS A 31 -0.71 -19.28 14.31
C LYS A 31 0.06 -18.97 15.58
N LEU A 32 1.38 -19.19 15.58
CA LEU A 32 2.27 -18.74 16.65
C LEU A 32 2.33 -17.21 16.68
N LEU A 33 2.52 -16.56 15.53
CA LEU A 33 2.58 -15.10 15.43
C LEU A 33 1.29 -14.44 15.93
N ALA A 34 0.12 -15.03 15.66
CA ALA A 34 -1.17 -14.56 16.18
C ALA A 34 -1.28 -14.53 17.71
N LYS A 35 -0.47 -15.33 18.41
CA LYS A 35 -0.43 -15.41 19.88
C LYS A 35 0.65 -14.54 20.50
N ASN A 36 1.61 -14.08 19.69
CA ASN A 36 2.69 -13.22 20.17
C ASN A 36 2.24 -11.77 20.25
N GLU A 37 2.92 -11.00 21.10
CA GLU A 37 2.77 -9.55 21.10
C GLU A 37 3.16 -9.01 19.70
N PRO A 38 2.26 -8.26 19.03
CA PRO A 38 2.55 -7.71 17.73
C PRO A 38 3.69 -6.70 17.82
N LYS A 39 4.52 -6.67 16.79
CA LYS A 39 5.60 -5.69 16.63
C LYS A 39 5.51 -5.07 15.24
N TRP A 40 6.19 -3.95 15.04
CA TRP A 40 6.20 -3.34 13.72
C TRP A 40 6.91 -4.25 12.72
N PHE A 41 6.22 -4.61 11.65
CA PHE A 41 6.82 -5.13 10.43
C PHE A 41 6.54 -4.09 9.35
N MET A 42 7.61 -3.53 8.77
CA MET A 42 7.50 -2.38 7.87
C MET A 42 8.21 -2.59 6.54
N GLY A 43 7.83 -1.79 5.56
CA GLY A 43 8.43 -1.74 4.23
C GLY A 43 7.37 -1.82 3.13
N PHE A 44 7.77 -2.04 1.89
CA PHE A 44 6.86 -2.16 0.75
C PHE A 44 7.42 -3.12 -0.31
N SER A 45 6.84 -3.11 -1.52
CA SER A 45 7.25 -4.01 -2.61
C SER A 45 7.02 -5.48 -2.26
N ASP A 46 7.98 -6.37 -2.47
CA ASP A 46 7.86 -7.80 -2.17
C ASP A 46 7.58 -8.13 -0.69
N LEU A 47 7.88 -7.21 0.24
CA LEU A 47 7.47 -7.38 1.63
C LEU A 47 5.95 -7.41 1.80
N SER A 48 5.18 -6.89 0.83
CA SER A 48 3.72 -7.02 0.80
C SER A 48 3.25 -8.47 0.82
N THR A 49 4.07 -9.39 0.31
CA THR A 49 3.88 -10.85 0.44
C THR A 49 3.76 -11.28 1.90
N LEU A 50 4.46 -10.62 2.82
CA LEU A 50 4.43 -10.91 4.25
C LEU A 50 3.47 -10.02 5.02
N HIS A 51 3.35 -8.73 4.66
CA HIS A 51 2.39 -7.80 5.28
C HIS A 51 0.98 -8.35 5.26
N PHE A 52 0.56 -8.89 4.10
CA PHE A 52 -0.81 -9.33 3.89
C PHE A 52 -1.22 -10.49 4.82
N PRO A 53 -0.51 -11.63 4.88
CA PRO A 53 -0.83 -12.71 5.81
C PRO A 53 -0.50 -12.39 7.28
N LEU A 54 0.50 -11.54 7.59
CA LEU A 54 0.69 -11.06 8.97
C LEU A 54 -0.54 -10.31 9.47
N THR A 55 -1.14 -9.49 8.61
CA THR A 55 -2.35 -8.74 8.96
C THR A 55 -3.57 -9.66 9.00
N THR A 56 -3.79 -10.46 7.96
CA THR A 56 -5.04 -11.22 7.79
C THR A 56 -5.08 -12.53 8.58
N LEU A 57 -3.93 -13.16 8.86
CA LEU A 57 -3.86 -14.44 9.59
C LEU A 57 -3.37 -14.27 11.03
N ALA A 58 -2.42 -13.37 11.27
CA ALA A 58 -1.88 -13.12 12.61
C ALA A 58 -2.54 -11.93 13.33
N GLY A 59 -3.37 -11.13 12.64
CA GLY A 59 -4.04 -9.98 13.23
C GLY A 59 -3.09 -8.83 13.61
N TRP A 60 -1.88 -8.81 13.04
CA TRP A 60 -0.90 -7.76 13.32
C TRP A 60 -1.21 -6.51 12.50
N ALA A 61 -1.06 -5.34 13.12
CA ALA A 61 -0.93 -4.11 12.37
C ALA A 61 0.46 -4.07 11.72
N THR A 62 0.53 -3.94 10.39
CA THR A 62 1.81 -3.87 9.66
C THR A 62 1.89 -2.58 8.85
N LEU A 63 3.09 -2.08 8.57
CA LEU A 63 3.29 -0.73 8.04
C LEU A 63 3.82 -0.78 6.60
N HIS A 64 2.93 -0.60 5.63
CA HIS A 64 3.32 -0.43 4.24
C HIS A 64 3.81 1.00 4.00
N GLY A 65 5.09 1.19 3.68
CA GLY A 65 5.70 2.51 3.57
C GLY A 65 7.18 2.44 3.22
N PRO A 66 7.94 3.53 3.42
CA PRO A 66 9.38 3.58 3.14
C PRO A 66 10.12 2.38 3.75
N ASN A 67 11.01 1.74 2.99
CA ASN A 67 11.91 0.71 3.49
C ASN A 67 13.03 1.35 4.32
N LEU A 68 13.81 0.55 5.06
CA LEU A 68 14.89 1.09 5.89
C LEU A 68 15.92 1.92 5.08
N MET A 69 16.21 1.55 3.83
CA MET A 69 17.14 2.32 3.00
C MET A 69 16.58 3.67 2.54
N ASP A 70 15.24 3.82 2.44
CA ASP A 70 14.59 5.11 2.15
C ASP A 70 14.74 6.11 3.31
N LEU A 71 15.12 5.64 4.51
CA LEU A 71 15.25 6.44 5.72
C LEU A 71 16.69 6.95 5.96
N GLY A 72 17.62 6.64 5.05
CA GLY A 72 19.04 6.99 5.20
C GLY A 72 19.39 8.45 4.93
N ALA A 73 18.47 9.24 4.37
CA ALA A 73 18.73 10.63 4.04
C ALA A 73 18.91 11.51 5.28
N LYS A 74 19.81 12.51 5.21
CA LYS A 74 20.02 13.51 6.27
C LYS A 74 18.76 14.29 6.61
N THR A 75 17.97 14.60 5.60
CA THR A 75 16.70 15.29 5.73
C THR A 75 15.66 14.52 4.93
N LEU A 76 14.67 13.98 5.63
CA LEU A 76 13.52 13.33 5.02
C LEU A 76 12.46 14.37 4.66
N ASP A 77 11.75 14.15 3.56
CA ASP A 77 10.55 14.93 3.26
C ASP A 77 9.43 14.62 4.29
N PRO A 78 8.42 15.50 4.45
CA PRO A 78 7.39 15.33 5.47
C PRO A 78 6.54 14.06 5.32
N THR A 79 6.40 13.53 4.10
CA THR A 79 5.63 12.32 3.81
C THR A 79 6.41 11.10 4.30
N THR A 80 7.68 10.97 3.92
CA THR A 80 8.57 9.89 4.39
C THR A 80 8.79 9.93 5.90
N GLN A 81 8.97 11.12 6.48
CA GLN A 81 9.17 11.29 7.93
C GLN A 81 7.95 10.86 8.76
N ALA A 82 6.74 10.78 8.16
CA ALA A 82 5.53 10.39 8.86
C ALA A 82 5.59 8.98 9.45
N ILE A 83 6.45 8.10 8.91
CA ILE A 83 6.64 6.74 9.42
C ILE A 83 7.00 6.71 10.91
N TRP A 84 7.88 7.61 11.36
CA TRP A 84 8.32 7.69 12.75
C TRP A 84 7.19 8.12 13.68
N ARG A 85 6.42 9.14 13.26
CA ARG A 85 5.22 9.58 14.00
C ARG A 85 4.19 8.47 14.16
N ILE A 86 4.08 7.56 13.20
CA ILE A 86 3.20 6.39 13.30
C ILE A 86 3.81 5.37 14.27
N MET A 87 5.06 4.95 14.04
CA MET A 87 5.70 3.89 14.82
C MET A 87 5.85 4.22 16.30
N GLU A 88 6.08 5.49 16.63
CA GLU A 88 6.28 5.99 17.99
C GLU A 88 4.98 6.37 18.70
N SER A 89 3.84 6.38 18.00
CA SER A 89 2.57 6.79 18.60
C SER A 89 1.94 5.70 19.46
N GLU A 90 1.20 6.15 20.47
CA GLU A 90 0.42 5.25 21.33
C GLU A 90 -0.76 4.65 20.55
N ARG A 91 -1.15 3.43 20.91
CA ARG A 91 -2.32 2.76 20.35
C ARG A 91 -3.55 3.66 20.47
N GLY A 92 -4.35 3.73 19.40
CA GLY A 92 -5.53 4.59 19.34
C GLY A 92 -5.23 6.06 18.97
N THR A 93 -3.96 6.45 18.78
CA THR A 93 -3.63 7.75 18.22
C THR A 93 -4.16 7.87 16.79
N VAL A 94 -4.76 9.01 16.45
CA VAL A 94 -5.16 9.32 15.08
C VAL A 94 -4.03 10.08 14.40
N VAL A 95 -3.45 9.48 13.36
CA VAL A 95 -2.41 10.14 12.56
C VAL A 95 -2.99 10.57 11.23
N THR A 96 -2.81 11.86 10.89
CA THR A 96 -3.20 12.42 9.58
C THR A 96 -1.99 12.55 8.68
N GLN A 97 -2.09 12.01 7.47
CA GLN A 97 -1.17 12.28 6.37
C GLN A 97 -1.91 12.98 5.23
N ARG A 98 -1.16 13.70 4.38
CA ARG A 98 -1.68 14.44 3.22
C ARG A 98 -0.87 14.06 2.00
N SER A 99 -1.46 14.21 0.82
CA SER A 99 -0.73 14.10 -0.44
C SER A 99 0.52 14.99 -0.42
N SER A 100 1.65 14.49 -0.91
CA SER A 100 2.85 15.31 -1.06
C SER A 100 2.60 16.49 -2.03
N ASN A 101 3.50 17.48 -2.01
CA ASN A 101 3.46 18.55 -3.01
C ASN A 101 3.99 18.07 -4.37
N ALA A 102 5.02 17.22 -4.33
CA ALA A 102 5.70 16.69 -5.50
C ALA A 102 6.28 15.30 -5.23
N PHE A 103 6.49 14.54 -6.31
CA PHE A 103 7.10 13.23 -6.34
C PHE A 103 8.33 13.22 -7.26
N GLN A 104 9.12 12.15 -7.20
CA GLN A 104 10.29 11.92 -8.03
C GLN A 104 9.95 10.92 -9.13
N LEU A 105 10.30 11.23 -10.39
CA LEU A 105 10.20 10.26 -11.49
C LEU A 105 11.44 9.39 -11.68
N ALA A 106 12.63 9.96 -11.49
CA ALA A 106 13.87 9.23 -11.70
C ALA A 106 14.00 8.11 -10.66
N GLU A 107 14.65 7.01 -11.01
CA GLU A 107 15.02 6.02 -10.00
C GLU A 107 15.96 6.62 -8.95
N ASN A 108 15.85 6.10 -7.73
CA ASN A 108 16.78 6.45 -6.67
C ASN A 108 18.18 5.92 -7.03
N GLY A 109 19.18 6.81 -7.06
CA GLY A 109 20.59 6.45 -7.25
C GLY A 109 21.19 5.79 -6.00
N TRP A 110 20.70 4.60 -5.66
CA TRP A 110 21.12 3.82 -4.49
C TRP A 110 22.64 3.60 -4.51
N GLY A 111 23.30 3.90 -3.38
CA GLY A 111 24.75 3.69 -3.22
C GLY A 111 25.64 4.84 -3.71
N GLU A 112 25.12 5.80 -4.48
CA GLU A 112 25.91 6.95 -4.97
C GLU A 112 25.72 8.21 -4.11
N ALA A 113 24.53 8.40 -3.54
CA ALA A 113 24.19 9.58 -2.74
C ALA A 113 23.24 9.22 -1.58
N THR A 114 23.66 8.28 -0.73
CA THR A 114 22.83 7.67 0.33
C THR A 114 22.32 8.63 1.39
N ASP A 115 22.92 9.83 1.51
CA ASP A 115 22.53 10.85 2.47
C ASP A 115 21.58 11.92 1.90
N LYS A 116 21.29 11.87 0.59
CA LYS A 116 20.36 12.79 -0.07
C LYS A 116 18.93 12.26 0.03
N GLY A 117 17.99 13.17 0.32
CA GLY A 117 16.56 12.86 0.21
C GLY A 117 16.11 12.79 -1.25
N PHE A 118 14.84 12.43 -1.45
CA PHE A 118 14.25 12.34 -2.77
C PHE A 118 14.26 13.69 -3.51
N ASN A 119 14.53 13.65 -4.81
CA ASN A 119 14.49 14.76 -5.73
C ASN A 119 13.06 14.99 -6.25
N LEU A 120 12.24 15.66 -5.42
CA LEU A 120 10.82 15.86 -5.66
C LEU A 120 10.58 16.97 -6.70
N THR A 121 10.46 16.60 -7.97
CA THR A 121 10.38 17.57 -9.08
C THR A 121 9.02 17.62 -9.79
N GLN A 122 8.13 16.67 -9.58
CA GLN A 122 6.90 16.55 -10.35
C GLN A 122 5.67 16.72 -9.48
N PRO A 123 4.69 17.54 -9.90
CA PRO A 123 3.55 17.86 -9.06
C PRO A 123 2.70 16.63 -8.75
N THR A 124 2.44 16.40 -7.48
CA THR A 124 1.54 15.34 -7.04
C THR A 124 0.09 15.73 -7.26
N ARG A 125 -0.71 14.85 -7.87
CA ARG A 125 -2.14 15.03 -8.11
C ARG A 125 -2.87 13.71 -7.93
N TRP A 126 -3.60 13.57 -6.83
CA TRP A 126 -4.57 12.49 -6.70
C TRP A 126 -5.72 12.74 -7.66
N LYS A 127 -6.30 11.68 -8.17
CA LYS A 127 -7.40 11.73 -9.12
C LYS A 127 -8.49 10.77 -8.69
N CYS A 128 -9.74 11.12 -8.96
CA CYS A 128 -10.87 10.20 -8.81
C CYS A 128 -11.17 9.58 -10.17
N LEU A 129 -11.48 8.29 -10.19
CA LEU A 129 -11.87 7.58 -11.41
C LEU A 129 -13.22 8.07 -11.94
N ASP A 130 -14.12 8.48 -11.04
CA ASP A 130 -15.33 9.21 -11.39
C ASP A 130 -15.02 10.70 -11.50
N GLU A 131 -14.87 11.18 -12.73
CA GLU A 131 -14.51 12.57 -13.04
C GLU A 131 -15.59 13.58 -12.61
N GLN A 132 -16.81 13.13 -12.29
CA GLN A 132 -17.88 14.01 -11.81
C GLN A 132 -17.71 14.38 -10.33
N LEU A 133 -16.90 13.63 -9.58
CA LEU A 133 -16.70 13.83 -8.15
C LEU A 133 -15.55 14.80 -7.88
N THR A 134 -15.88 16.02 -7.49
CA THR A 134 -14.91 17.05 -7.06
C THR A 134 -14.45 16.88 -5.61
N SER A 135 -15.18 16.10 -4.82
CA SER A 135 -14.78 15.68 -3.48
C SER A 135 -15.41 14.35 -3.09
N VAL A 136 -14.66 13.52 -2.36
CA VAL A 136 -15.17 12.26 -1.79
C VAL A 136 -14.63 12.05 -0.37
N SER A 137 -15.40 11.36 0.46
CA SER A 137 -14.98 10.90 1.78
C SER A 137 -15.50 9.50 2.03
N PHE A 138 -14.62 8.59 2.41
CA PHE A 138 -14.99 7.21 2.73
C PHE A 138 -14.11 6.66 3.85
N ARG A 139 -14.64 5.68 4.58
CA ARG A 139 -14.01 5.09 5.77
C ARG A 139 -13.96 3.57 5.61
N GLY A 140 -12.90 2.96 6.13
CA GLY A 140 -12.78 1.51 6.23
C GLY A 140 -11.44 1.10 6.80
N ARG A 141 -11.30 -0.19 7.10
CA ARG A 141 -10.03 -0.78 7.53
C ARG A 141 -9.08 -0.90 6.34
N LEU A 142 -7.88 -0.37 6.45
CA LEU A 142 -6.86 -0.43 5.40
C LEU A 142 -6.33 -1.85 5.25
N LEU A 143 -6.26 -2.34 4.02
CA LEU A 143 -5.51 -3.53 3.68
C LEU A 143 -4.99 -3.42 2.25
N GLY A 144 -3.73 -3.76 2.02
CA GLY A 144 -3.13 -3.54 0.70
C GLY A 144 -1.61 -3.65 0.65
N GLY A 145 -1.06 -3.20 -0.47
CA GLY A 145 0.38 -3.15 -0.74
C GLY A 145 0.72 -3.27 -2.23
N CYS A 146 1.88 -3.84 -2.54
CA CYS A 146 2.32 -4.09 -3.91
C CYS A 146 1.40 -5.12 -4.60
N LEU A 147 0.77 -4.72 -5.71
CA LEU A 147 -0.23 -5.52 -6.40
C LEU A 147 0.38 -6.78 -7.01
N GLU A 148 1.57 -6.65 -7.57
CA GLU A 148 2.36 -7.73 -8.18
C GLU A 148 2.47 -8.93 -7.26
N THR A 149 2.72 -8.68 -5.97
CA THR A 149 2.99 -9.75 -5.00
C THR A 149 1.73 -10.22 -4.30
N ILE A 150 0.84 -9.29 -3.91
CA ILE A 150 -0.42 -9.62 -3.25
C ILE A 150 -1.34 -10.43 -4.18
N SER A 151 -1.37 -10.10 -5.47
CA SER A 151 -2.21 -10.81 -6.44
C SER A 151 -1.89 -12.29 -6.54
N ARG A 152 -0.63 -12.68 -6.32
CA ARG A 152 -0.19 -14.09 -6.30
C ARG A 152 -0.68 -14.86 -5.09
N LEU A 153 -1.10 -14.15 -4.03
CA LEU A 153 -1.70 -14.76 -2.86
C LEU A 153 -3.20 -15.02 -3.01
N ALA A 154 -3.86 -14.37 -3.98
CA ALA A 154 -5.30 -14.48 -4.17
C ALA A 154 -5.73 -15.93 -4.38
N GLY A 155 -6.76 -16.35 -3.64
CA GLY A 155 -7.28 -17.72 -3.69
C GLY A 155 -6.46 -18.74 -2.89
N THR A 156 -5.30 -18.38 -2.35
CA THR A 156 -4.53 -19.23 -1.44
C THR A 156 -4.97 -19.01 0.02
N LYS A 157 -4.46 -19.85 0.94
CA LYS A 157 -4.64 -19.65 2.39
C LYS A 157 -3.99 -18.36 2.91
N PHE A 158 -3.08 -17.75 2.16
CA PHE A 158 -2.37 -16.52 2.54
C PHE A 158 -3.05 -15.24 2.01
N GLY A 159 -4.00 -15.36 1.07
CA GLY A 159 -4.64 -14.22 0.40
C GLY A 159 -6.16 -14.36 0.28
N ASN A 160 -6.84 -14.74 1.37
CA ASN A 160 -8.30 -14.79 1.41
C ASN A 160 -8.91 -13.44 1.82
N PHE A 161 -8.83 -12.46 0.91
CA PHE A 161 -9.37 -11.12 1.15
C PHE A 161 -10.88 -11.08 1.45
N PRO A 162 -11.76 -11.84 0.76
CA PRO A 162 -13.18 -11.84 1.08
C PRO A 162 -13.49 -12.26 2.53
N LEU A 163 -12.66 -13.13 3.13
CA LEU A 163 -12.79 -13.47 4.56
C LEU A 163 -12.49 -12.26 5.45
N PHE A 164 -11.46 -11.48 5.13
CA PHE A 164 -11.11 -10.26 5.86
C PHE A 164 -12.25 -9.23 5.81
N CYS A 165 -12.85 -9.01 4.63
CA CYS A 165 -14.02 -8.13 4.50
C CYS A 165 -15.20 -8.60 5.34
N ARG A 166 -15.47 -9.91 5.41
CA ARG A 166 -16.54 -10.46 6.27
C ARG A 166 -16.23 -10.27 7.75
N GLN A 167 -14.98 -10.45 8.16
CA GLN A 167 -14.55 -10.29 9.55
C GLN A 167 -14.67 -8.84 10.04
N TYR A 168 -14.35 -7.87 9.17
CA TYR A 168 -14.37 -6.44 9.50
C TYR A 168 -15.50 -5.66 8.80
N ARG A 169 -16.62 -6.34 8.54
CA ARG A 169 -17.80 -5.78 7.85
C ARG A 169 -18.32 -4.48 8.45
N ASP A 170 -18.25 -4.33 9.77
CA ASP A 170 -18.80 -3.18 10.49
C ASP A 170 -17.89 -1.94 10.35
N ASP A 171 -16.60 -2.15 10.08
CA ASP A 171 -15.70 -1.04 9.75
C ASP A 171 -15.81 -0.61 8.29
N GLY A 172 -16.10 -1.56 7.40
CA GLY A 172 -15.79 -1.47 5.98
C GLY A 172 -14.30 -1.76 5.71
N VAL A 173 -13.92 -1.90 4.44
CA VAL A 173 -12.51 -2.13 4.05
C VAL A 173 -12.12 -1.18 2.94
N ILE A 174 -11.00 -0.49 3.13
CA ILE A 174 -10.33 0.28 2.07
C ILE A 174 -9.21 -0.58 1.53
N LEU A 175 -9.34 -0.99 0.28
CA LEU A 175 -8.32 -1.76 -0.41
C LEU A 175 -7.37 -0.81 -1.12
N TYR A 176 -6.06 -0.97 -0.92
CA TYR A 176 -5.08 -0.16 -1.63
C TYR A 176 -4.02 -0.99 -2.34
N PHE A 177 -3.61 -0.52 -3.50
CA PHE A 177 -2.60 -1.17 -4.32
C PHE A 177 -1.63 -0.16 -4.88
N GLU A 178 -0.44 -0.62 -5.24
CA GLU A 178 0.51 0.10 -6.07
C GLU A 178 1.12 -0.85 -7.10
N ASN A 179 1.55 -0.30 -8.23
CA ASN A 179 2.06 -1.03 -9.38
C ASN A 179 3.52 -0.62 -9.63
N ALA A 180 4.43 -1.57 -9.49
CA ALA A 180 5.86 -1.34 -9.62
C ALA A 180 6.30 -1.48 -11.08
N GLU A 181 5.98 -2.60 -11.70
CA GLU A 181 6.64 -3.05 -12.93
C GLU A 181 5.65 -3.61 -13.96
N MET A 182 4.41 -3.98 -13.57
CA MET A 182 3.49 -4.57 -14.55
C MET A 182 3.15 -3.57 -15.65
N ALA A 183 3.40 -3.98 -16.89
CA ALA A 183 2.88 -3.31 -18.06
C ALA A 183 1.34 -3.28 -18.04
N PRO A 184 0.69 -2.31 -18.69
CA PRO A 184 -0.77 -2.12 -18.57
C PRO A 184 -1.63 -3.35 -18.87
N CYS A 185 -1.23 -4.20 -19.81
CA CYS A 185 -1.95 -5.44 -20.11
C CYS A 185 -1.90 -6.44 -18.95
N GLU A 186 -0.74 -6.61 -18.31
CA GLU A 186 -0.57 -7.48 -17.14
C GLU A 186 -1.30 -6.90 -15.92
N LEU A 187 -1.23 -5.59 -15.71
CA LEU A 187 -2.01 -4.90 -14.67
C LEU A 187 -3.52 -5.15 -14.86
N THR A 188 -4.02 -5.03 -16.08
CA THR A 188 -5.43 -5.29 -16.42
C THR A 188 -5.84 -6.71 -16.07
N ARG A 189 -5.07 -7.70 -16.53
CA ARG A 189 -5.32 -9.13 -16.23
C ARG A 189 -5.33 -9.39 -14.73
N THR A 190 -4.39 -8.79 -14.00
CA THR A 190 -4.27 -8.92 -12.55
C THR A 190 -5.50 -8.36 -11.84
N LEU A 191 -5.94 -7.15 -12.18
CA LEU A 191 -7.13 -6.55 -11.59
C LEU A 191 -8.40 -7.35 -11.93
N TYR A 192 -8.54 -7.86 -13.17
CA TYR A 192 -9.65 -8.76 -13.51
C TYR A 192 -9.62 -10.07 -12.73
N SER A 193 -8.43 -10.65 -12.51
CA SER A 193 -8.29 -11.85 -11.68
C SER A 193 -8.77 -11.60 -10.25
N LEU A 194 -8.36 -10.49 -9.63
CA LEU A 194 -8.85 -10.10 -8.29
C LEU A 194 -10.37 -9.91 -8.26
N ARG A 195 -10.95 -9.30 -9.30
CA ARG A 195 -12.41 -9.18 -9.45
C ARG A 195 -13.09 -10.55 -9.48
N ILE A 196 -12.56 -11.51 -10.25
CA ILE A 196 -13.10 -12.88 -10.32
C ILE A 196 -13.03 -13.56 -8.95
N HIS A 197 -12.00 -13.26 -8.15
CA HIS A 197 -11.87 -13.74 -6.78
C HIS A 197 -12.73 -12.97 -5.75
N GLY A 198 -13.57 -12.03 -6.18
CA GLY A 198 -14.50 -11.28 -5.33
C GLY A 198 -13.84 -10.22 -4.46
N TRP A 199 -12.64 -9.74 -4.82
CA TRP A 199 -11.91 -8.75 -4.01
C TRP A 199 -12.55 -7.36 -4.01
N PHE A 200 -13.44 -7.07 -4.95
CA PHE A 200 -14.06 -5.75 -5.07
C PHE A 200 -15.52 -5.71 -4.61
N ASP A 201 -16.04 -6.83 -4.11
CA ASP A 201 -17.48 -7.00 -3.83
C ASP A 201 -17.93 -6.28 -2.55
N ALA A 202 -17.03 -6.14 -1.58
CA ALA A 202 -17.33 -5.67 -0.22
C ALA A 202 -16.26 -4.69 0.30
N VAL A 203 -15.86 -3.75 -0.54
CA VAL A 203 -14.93 -2.65 -0.20
C VAL A 203 -15.68 -1.32 -0.15
N SER A 204 -15.22 -0.42 0.73
CA SER A 204 -15.77 0.92 0.92
C SER A 204 -15.12 1.96 0.00
N GLY A 205 -13.96 1.64 -0.56
CA GLY A 205 -13.22 2.45 -1.51
C GLY A 205 -11.91 1.79 -1.89
N ILE A 206 -11.34 2.18 -3.03
CA ILE A 206 -10.07 1.67 -3.54
C ILE A 206 -9.09 2.83 -3.73
N LEU A 207 -7.84 2.62 -3.33
CA LEU A 207 -6.72 3.52 -3.63
C LEU A 207 -5.72 2.81 -4.53
N ILE A 208 -5.39 3.40 -5.67
CA ILE A 208 -4.31 2.94 -6.53
C ILE A 208 -3.16 3.96 -6.48
N GLY A 209 -1.97 3.49 -6.11
CA GLY A 209 -0.75 4.27 -6.06
C GLY A 209 -0.33 4.78 -7.43
N ARG A 210 0.68 5.63 -7.48
CA ARG A 210 1.33 5.97 -8.75
C ARG A 210 2.05 4.74 -9.28
N SER A 211 1.89 4.47 -10.57
CA SER A 211 2.63 3.38 -11.22
C SER A 211 4.08 3.80 -11.44
N ALA A 212 5.03 2.94 -11.05
CA ALA A 212 6.43 3.04 -11.45
C ALA A 212 6.72 2.34 -12.79
N ALA A 213 5.75 1.55 -13.30
CA ALA A 213 5.93 0.83 -14.56
C ALA A 213 6.16 1.81 -15.74
N PRO A 214 6.93 1.41 -16.76
CA PRO A 214 7.24 2.25 -17.91
C PRO A 214 6.00 2.84 -18.59
N VAL A 215 6.09 4.12 -18.97
CA VAL A 215 5.02 4.81 -19.69
C VAL A 215 4.91 4.24 -21.11
N VAL A 216 3.70 3.84 -21.49
CA VAL A 216 3.39 3.41 -22.85
C VAL A 216 3.28 4.65 -23.76
N THR A 217 4.12 4.71 -24.79
CA THR A 217 4.18 5.86 -25.72
C THR A 217 3.35 5.69 -26.98
N ASN A 218 2.98 4.45 -27.33
CA ASN A 218 2.11 4.18 -28.47
C ASN A 218 0.64 4.44 -28.06
N PRO A 219 -0.07 5.42 -28.65
CA PRO A 219 -1.46 5.73 -28.31
C PRO A 219 -2.47 4.62 -28.68
N GLU A 220 -2.07 3.67 -29.54
CA GLU A 220 -2.91 2.51 -29.88
C GLU A 220 -2.82 1.40 -28.82
N GLN A 221 -1.84 1.48 -27.92
CA GLN A 221 -1.67 0.53 -26.83
C GLN A 221 -2.34 1.03 -25.56
N GLN A 222 -2.89 0.08 -24.82
CA GLN A 222 -3.47 0.33 -23.51
C GLN A 222 -2.42 0.94 -22.57
N ASN A 223 -2.79 2.04 -21.90
CA ASN A 223 -1.97 2.68 -20.88
C ASN A 223 -2.43 2.34 -19.45
N TYR A 224 -1.73 2.87 -18.45
CA TYR A 224 -2.02 2.67 -17.04
C TYR A 224 -3.46 3.05 -16.64
N PHE A 225 -3.94 4.20 -17.11
CA PHE A 225 -5.30 4.67 -16.83
C PHE A 225 -6.35 3.75 -17.47
N ASP A 226 -6.12 3.32 -18.72
CA ASP A 226 -7.02 2.37 -19.40
C ASP A 226 -7.15 1.05 -18.62
N ALA A 227 -6.06 0.56 -18.02
CA ALA A 227 -6.05 -0.64 -17.18
C ALA A 227 -6.93 -0.49 -15.93
N ILE A 228 -6.80 0.64 -15.23
CA ILE A 228 -7.64 0.97 -14.08
C ILE A 228 -9.10 1.09 -14.50
N CYS A 229 -9.40 1.87 -15.54
CA CYS A 229 -10.76 2.07 -16.06
C CYS A 229 -11.43 0.75 -16.43
N SER A 230 -10.72 -0.12 -17.15
CA SER A 230 -11.26 -1.40 -17.61
C SER A 230 -11.68 -2.30 -16.44
N ALA A 231 -10.86 -2.37 -15.38
CA ALA A 231 -11.10 -3.30 -14.29
C ALA A 231 -11.86 -2.70 -13.10
N LEU A 232 -11.89 -1.37 -12.94
CA LEU A 232 -12.48 -0.71 -11.77
C LEU A 232 -13.57 0.32 -12.11
N GLY A 233 -13.69 0.76 -13.37
CA GLY A 233 -14.59 1.85 -13.77
C GLY A 233 -16.10 1.54 -13.67
N GLN A 234 -16.47 0.27 -13.51
CA GLN A 234 -17.88 -0.13 -13.30
C GLN A 234 -18.26 -0.24 -11.82
N LEU A 235 -17.31 -0.01 -10.91
CA LEU A 235 -17.59 -0.05 -9.48
C LEU A 235 -18.35 1.21 -9.07
N THR A 236 -19.32 1.07 -8.17
CA THR A 236 -20.12 2.19 -7.62
C THR A 236 -19.47 2.84 -6.40
N ILE A 237 -18.30 2.34 -5.99
CA ILE A 237 -17.53 2.84 -4.85
C ILE A 237 -16.45 3.83 -5.32
N PRO A 238 -16.00 4.75 -4.45
CA PRO A 238 -14.92 5.66 -4.79
C PRO A 238 -13.63 4.91 -5.12
N VAL A 239 -13.03 5.23 -6.27
CA VAL A 239 -11.69 4.78 -6.66
C VAL A 239 -10.82 6.00 -6.86
N LEU A 240 -9.76 6.13 -6.06
CA LEU A 240 -8.74 7.15 -6.23
C LEU A 240 -7.48 6.53 -6.83
N TYR A 241 -6.82 7.25 -7.73
CA TYR A 241 -5.56 6.82 -8.34
C TYR A 241 -4.52 7.96 -8.36
N ASP A 242 -3.26 7.61 -8.69
CA ASP A 242 -2.08 8.48 -8.52
C ASP A 242 -1.86 8.92 -7.07
N VAL A 243 -2.31 8.08 -6.13
CA VAL A 243 -2.11 8.28 -4.69
C VAL A 243 -0.63 8.09 -4.35
N ASP A 244 -0.14 8.79 -3.33
CA ASP A 244 1.22 8.68 -2.76
C ASP A 244 1.47 7.29 -2.14
N ILE A 245 1.45 6.21 -2.92
CA ILE A 245 1.64 4.83 -2.47
C ILE A 245 2.56 4.13 -3.46
N GLY A 246 3.53 3.36 -2.95
CA GLY A 246 4.37 2.47 -3.74
C GLY A 246 5.71 3.02 -4.19
N HIS A 247 6.14 2.60 -5.37
CA HIS A 247 7.52 2.75 -5.87
C HIS A 247 7.88 4.15 -6.39
N MET A 248 6.94 5.10 -6.42
CA MET A 248 7.19 6.49 -6.84
C MET A 248 7.22 7.42 -5.63
N PRO A 249 8.40 7.77 -5.10
CA PRO A 249 8.51 8.47 -3.83
C PRO A 249 8.11 9.97 -3.94
N PRO A 250 7.61 10.56 -2.85
CA PRO A 250 7.45 9.94 -1.55
C PRO A 250 6.13 9.16 -1.46
N GLN A 251 6.09 8.23 -0.52
CA GLN A 251 4.97 7.34 -0.26
C GLN A 251 4.48 7.48 1.18
N LEU A 252 3.16 7.51 1.34
CA LEU A 252 2.51 7.48 2.64
C LEU A 252 2.86 6.19 3.37
N SER A 253 2.91 6.29 4.68
CA SER A 253 3.04 5.13 5.56
C SER A 253 1.65 4.64 5.97
N LEU A 254 1.19 3.52 5.42
CA LEU A 254 -0.15 2.96 5.61
C LEU A 254 -0.12 1.77 6.56
N VAL A 255 -0.90 1.84 7.64
CA VAL A 255 -1.01 0.76 8.62
C VAL A 255 -2.09 -0.22 8.15
N ASN A 256 -1.69 -1.37 7.61
CA ASN A 256 -2.59 -2.49 7.36
C ASN A 256 -3.27 -2.91 8.65
N GLY A 257 -4.59 -3.07 8.60
CA GLY A 257 -5.43 -3.33 9.75
C GLY A 257 -5.89 -2.07 10.50
N ALA A 258 -5.38 -0.87 10.21
CA ALA A 258 -5.90 0.36 10.82
C ALA A 258 -7.26 0.75 10.23
N VAL A 259 -8.13 1.33 11.04
CA VAL A 259 -9.31 2.03 10.54
C VAL A 259 -8.86 3.38 10.00
N ALA A 260 -9.26 3.70 8.78
CA ALA A 260 -8.91 4.96 8.15
C ALA A 260 -10.11 5.68 7.52
N THR A 261 -10.01 7.00 7.45
CA THR A 261 -10.87 7.87 6.66
C THR A 261 -10.02 8.54 5.59
N VAL A 262 -10.43 8.37 4.34
CA VAL A 262 -9.82 9.02 3.19
C VAL A 262 -10.72 10.18 2.76
N MET A 263 -10.11 11.33 2.55
CA MET A 263 -10.78 12.50 1.99
C MET A 263 -10.02 12.96 0.76
N PHE A 264 -10.75 13.26 -0.31
CA PHE A 264 -10.21 13.79 -1.55
C PHE A 264 -10.99 15.04 -1.94
N THR A 265 -10.26 16.04 -2.46
CA THR A 265 -10.79 17.27 -3.06
C THR A 265 -9.89 17.65 -4.23
N GLU A 266 -10.31 18.60 -5.06
CA GLU A 266 -9.45 19.20 -6.11
C GLU A 266 -8.13 19.78 -5.58
N ARG A 267 -8.04 20.09 -4.27
CA ARG A 267 -6.82 20.62 -3.63
C ARG A 267 -5.84 19.54 -3.18
N GLY A 268 -6.22 18.27 -3.28
CA GLY A 268 -5.41 17.13 -2.83
C GLY A 268 -6.16 16.18 -1.90
N GLY A 269 -5.41 15.20 -1.41
CA GLY A 269 -5.93 14.12 -0.59
C GLY A 269 -5.40 14.12 0.85
N SER A 270 -6.14 13.47 1.73
CA SER A 270 -5.69 13.20 3.09
C SER A 270 -6.22 11.86 3.60
N LEU A 271 -5.43 11.23 4.46
CA LEU A 271 -5.73 9.95 5.07
C LEU A 271 -5.50 10.08 6.58
N LEU A 272 -6.55 9.80 7.35
CA LEU A 272 -6.51 9.70 8.80
C LEU A 272 -6.58 8.22 9.15
N GLN A 273 -5.68 7.72 9.99
CA GLN A 273 -5.67 6.31 10.40
C GLN A 273 -5.48 6.13 11.91
N GLN A 274 -6.09 5.08 12.45
CA GLN A 274 -6.09 4.69 13.86
C GLN A 274 -6.02 3.15 13.99
N TRP A 275 -5.17 2.64 14.89
CA TRP A 275 -4.91 1.20 15.09
C TRP A 275 -4.73 0.81 16.57
#